data_AF-A0A6N7PW87-F1
#
_entry.id   AF-A0A6N7PW87-F1
#
_cell.length_a   1.000
_cell.length_b   1.000
_cell.length_c   1.000
_cell.angle_alpha   90.00
_cell.angle_beta   90.00
_cell.angle_gamma   90.00
#
_symmetry.space_group_name_H-M   'P 1'
#
loop_
_entity.id
_entity.type
_entity.pdbx_description
1 polymer ?
#
loop_
_entity_poly.entity_id
_entity_poly.type
_entity_poly.pdbx_seq_one_letter_code
_entity_poly.pdbx_strand_id
1 'polypeptide(L)'
;MDAWNRRGASGRPSPLTRLGAWLALGVGLATFAGSAGGCGPSAADICDLKCACEGCNEAERDDCIADVNDTVAQAESRGCADPYDAWLVCVESEAECRDGETFTFDGCDIEEDALAACGGGNQCSAAAKKLCDECNFVCAEPDPDKCTGRYACESACIVNATCEEIASKTPGGTFDTCMQGC
;
A
#
# COMPACT_ATOMS: atom_id res chain seq x y z
N MET A 1 -7.00 -30.43 -45.45
CA MET A 1 -5.62 -30.16 -45.89
C MET A 1 -4.91 -29.54 -44.69
N ASP A 2 -4.11 -30.16 -43.84
CA ASP A 2 -3.58 -31.50 -43.58
C ASP A 2 -3.11 -31.41 -42.10
N ALA A 3 -3.63 -32.19 -41.14
CA ALA A 3 -3.22 -33.56 -40.82
C ALA A 3 -1.72 -33.72 -40.49
N TRP A 4 -1.25 -33.35 -39.29
CA TRP A 4 -0.08 -34.00 -38.66
C TRP A 4 -0.34 -34.41 -37.21
N ASN A 5 -0.72 -35.67 -37.12
CA ASN A 5 -0.75 -36.57 -35.98
C ASN A 5 0.58 -37.33 -35.98
N ARG A 6 1.37 -37.34 -34.90
CA ARG A 6 2.23 -38.50 -34.55
C ARG A 6 2.36 -38.67 -33.04
N ARG A 7 1.83 -39.82 -32.62
CA ARG A 7 2.02 -40.50 -31.34
C ARG A 7 3.36 -41.25 -31.33
N GLY A 8 3.83 -41.58 -30.14
CA GLY A 8 4.77 -42.68 -29.88
C GLY A 8 5.23 -42.66 -28.41
N ALA A 9 4.54 -43.38 -27.51
CA ALA A 9 4.88 -44.76 -27.08
C ALA A 9 5.92 -44.74 -25.93
N SER A 10 5.49 -44.83 -24.67
CA SER A 10 5.28 -46.08 -23.90
C SER A 10 6.55 -46.62 -23.23
N GLY A 11 6.72 -46.35 -21.94
CA GLY A 11 7.58 -47.09 -21.02
C GLY A 11 6.74 -47.58 -19.83
N ARG A 12 6.61 -48.90 -19.68
CA ARG A 12 5.82 -49.58 -18.64
C ARG A 12 6.54 -49.54 -17.28
N PRO A 13 5.80 -49.59 -16.17
CA PRO A 13 6.36 -49.68 -14.83
C PRO A 13 6.95 -51.08 -14.59
N SER A 14 8.09 -51.14 -13.90
CA SER A 14 8.69 -52.39 -13.42
C SER A 14 8.67 -52.46 -11.89
N PRO A 15 8.65 -53.68 -11.33
CA PRO A 15 8.07 -53.97 -10.03
C PRO A 15 9.08 -53.86 -8.88
N LEU A 16 8.52 -53.55 -7.70
CA LEU A 16 8.92 -54.00 -6.36
C LEU A 16 10.14 -54.93 -6.33
N THR A 17 11.20 -54.54 -5.62
CA THR A 17 11.85 -55.22 -4.47
C THR A 17 13.16 -54.43 -4.23
N ARG A 18 13.39 -53.73 -3.12
CA ARG A 18 13.97 -54.26 -1.87
C ARG A 18 14.12 -53.04 -0.93
N LEU A 19 13.39 -53.03 0.19
CA LEU A 19 13.95 -53.19 1.54
C LEU A 19 14.96 -52.10 1.93
N GLY A 20 14.51 -51.22 2.82
CA GLY A 20 15.35 -50.22 3.48
C GLY A 20 14.52 -49.26 4.32
N ALA A 21 13.85 -49.78 5.34
CA ALA A 21 13.22 -48.98 6.37
C ALA A 21 14.28 -48.20 7.15
N TRP A 22 14.25 -46.87 7.12
CA TRP A 22 14.82 -46.03 8.19
C TRP A 22 14.02 -44.73 8.34
N LEU A 23 13.40 -44.64 9.53
CA LEU A 23 13.17 -43.46 10.35
C LEU A 23 12.32 -42.29 9.80
N ALA A 24 11.17 -42.17 10.46
CA ALA A 24 10.45 -40.93 10.68
C ALA A 24 11.38 -39.76 11.07
N LEU A 25 11.40 -38.72 10.23
CA LEU A 25 11.42 -37.33 10.66
C LEU A 25 10.03 -36.79 10.30
N GLY A 26 9.17 -36.39 11.23
CA GLY A 26 9.51 -35.52 12.36
C GLY A 26 9.20 -34.10 11.92
N VAL A 27 8.03 -33.63 12.34
CA VAL A 27 7.46 -32.29 12.21
C VAL A 27 8.53 -31.18 12.14
N GLY A 28 8.41 -30.34 11.12
CA GLY A 28 9.17 -29.10 10.98
C GLY A 28 8.53 -28.21 9.92
N LEU A 29 7.26 -27.85 10.10
CA LEU A 29 6.73 -26.64 9.48
C LEU A 29 7.51 -25.48 10.12
N ALA A 30 8.65 -25.13 9.53
CA ALA A 30 9.29 -23.86 9.80
C ALA A 30 8.40 -22.79 9.17
N THR A 31 7.37 -22.36 9.90
CA THR A 31 6.81 -21.04 9.73
C THR A 31 7.97 -20.07 9.94
N PHE A 32 8.57 -19.61 8.83
CA PHE A 32 9.31 -18.36 8.82
C PHE A 32 8.30 -17.25 9.15
N ALA A 33 7.94 -17.16 10.42
CA ALA A 33 7.54 -15.90 11.01
C ALA A 33 8.82 -15.08 11.05
N GLY A 34 9.14 -14.44 9.92
CA GLY A 34 10.07 -13.34 9.90
C GLY A 34 9.45 -12.25 10.76
N SER A 35 9.78 -12.26 12.05
CA SER A 35 9.80 -11.05 12.84
C SER A 35 10.78 -10.11 12.14
N ALA A 36 10.23 -9.23 11.31
CA ALA A 36 10.91 -8.11 10.69
C ALA A 36 11.39 -7.19 11.82
N GLY A 37 12.57 -7.52 12.36
CA GLY A 37 13.29 -6.66 13.28
C GLY A 37 13.97 -5.58 12.47
N GLY A 38 13.34 -4.41 12.36
CA GLY A 38 13.96 -3.09 12.46
C GLY A 38 15.25 -2.79 11.68
N CYS A 39 15.46 -3.38 10.50
CA CYS A 39 16.56 -3.04 9.60
C CYS A 39 16.04 -2.46 8.27
N GLY A 40 14.96 -1.67 8.32
CA GLY A 40 14.58 -0.82 7.20
C GLY A 40 15.44 0.45 7.14
N PRO A 41 15.51 1.13 5.99
CA PRO A 41 16.16 2.44 5.88
C PRO A 41 15.61 3.41 6.92
N SER A 42 16.52 4.18 7.52
CA SER A 42 16.13 5.22 8.46
C SER A 42 15.72 6.50 7.74
N ALA A 43 14.97 7.37 8.43
CA ALA A 43 14.69 8.72 7.96
C ALA A 43 15.96 9.48 7.57
N ALA A 44 17.06 9.27 8.30
CA ALA A 44 18.34 9.89 8.00
C ALA A 44 18.91 9.42 6.66
N ASP A 45 18.80 8.13 6.33
CA ASP A 45 19.36 7.56 5.09
C ASP A 45 18.67 8.14 3.85
N ILE A 46 17.33 8.23 3.87
CA ILE A 46 16.54 8.83 2.77
C ILE A 46 16.87 10.32 2.61
N CYS A 47 16.94 11.06 3.71
CA CYS A 47 17.26 12.49 3.66
C CYS A 47 18.70 12.74 3.23
N ASP A 48 19.65 11.87 3.58
CA ASP A 48 21.02 11.95 3.10
C ASP A 48 21.10 11.71 1.58
N LEU A 49 20.35 10.75 1.04
CA LEU A 49 20.25 10.53 -0.41
C LEU A 49 19.66 11.74 -1.14
N LYS A 50 18.55 12.29 -0.63
CA LYS A 50 17.92 13.50 -1.19
C LYS A 50 18.86 14.69 -1.17
N CYS A 51 19.52 14.93 -0.04
CA CYS A 51 20.41 16.07 0.13
C CYS A 51 21.73 15.93 -0.63
N ALA A 52 22.22 14.72 -0.85
CA ALA A 52 23.35 14.47 -1.74
C ALA A 52 23.01 14.78 -3.20
N CYS A 53 21.74 14.64 -3.60
CA CYS A 53 21.26 14.95 -4.95
C CYS A 53 20.94 16.43 -5.15
N GLU A 54 20.06 16.99 -4.32
CA GLU A 54 19.47 18.32 -4.54
C GLU A 54 20.31 19.43 -3.89
N GLY A 55 21.22 19.06 -2.98
CA GLY A 55 21.94 19.98 -2.13
C GLY A 55 21.06 20.52 -1.00
N CYS A 56 21.43 20.23 0.24
CA CYS A 56 20.78 20.78 1.42
C CYS A 56 21.79 21.47 2.34
N ASN A 57 21.31 22.42 3.12
CA ASN A 57 21.94 22.82 4.37
C ASN A 57 21.50 21.91 5.54
N GLU A 58 22.16 22.05 6.69
CA GLU A 58 21.90 21.21 7.87
C GLU A 58 20.46 21.33 8.38
N ALA A 59 19.86 22.52 8.34
CA ALA A 59 18.48 22.71 8.78
C ALA A 59 17.48 22.04 7.83
N GLU A 60 17.70 22.12 6.52
CA GLU A 60 16.86 21.43 5.52
C GLU A 60 16.92 19.91 5.67
N ARG A 61 18.11 19.37 5.99
CA ARG A 61 18.29 17.96 6.29
C ARG A 61 17.54 17.54 7.56
N ASP A 62 17.64 18.35 8.63
CA ASP A 62 16.96 18.06 9.88
C ASP A 62 15.43 18.15 9.74
N ASP A 63 14.92 19.10 8.96
CA ASP A 63 13.50 19.23 8.64
C ASP A 63 13.02 17.99 7.85
N CYS A 64 13.78 17.53 6.85
CA CYS A 64 13.48 16.29 6.13
C CYS A 64 13.37 15.08 7.08
N ILE A 65 14.32 14.95 8.02
CA ILE A 65 14.32 13.85 8.98
C ILE A 65 13.10 13.94 9.91
N ALA A 66 12.73 15.15 10.34
CA ALA A 66 11.56 15.37 11.16
C ALA A 66 10.27 14.98 10.42
N ASP A 67 10.13 15.38 9.15
CA ASP A 67 8.96 15.08 8.32
C ASP A 67 8.79 13.58 8.05
N VAL A 68 9.90 12.88 7.73
CA VAL A 68 9.85 11.43 7.54
C VAL A 68 9.49 10.73 8.86
N ASN A 69 10.09 11.11 9.98
CA ASN A 69 9.76 10.53 11.29
C ASN A 69 8.31 10.82 11.72
N ASP A 70 7.78 12.00 11.45
CA ASP A 70 6.38 12.32 11.72
C ASP A 70 5.46 11.44 10.88
N THR A 71 5.81 11.24 9.60
CA THR A 71 5.04 10.35 8.71
C THR A 71 5.10 8.89 9.17
N VAL A 72 6.27 8.41 9.64
CA VAL A 72 6.40 7.08 10.28
C VAL A 72 5.49 6.98 11.49
N ALA A 73 5.55 7.96 12.41
CA ALA A 73 4.72 7.96 13.61
C ALA A 73 3.21 8.00 13.29
N GLN A 74 2.83 8.76 12.26
CA GLN A 74 1.46 8.77 11.76
C GLN A 74 1.07 7.40 11.19
N ALA A 75 1.93 6.76 10.40
CA ALA A 75 1.69 5.42 9.86
C ALA A 75 1.56 4.37 10.99
N GLU A 76 2.46 4.39 11.98
CA GLU A 76 2.40 3.53 13.17
C GLU A 76 1.09 3.71 13.94
N SER A 77 0.67 4.96 14.16
CA SER A 77 -0.58 5.27 14.87
C SER A 77 -1.82 4.71 14.16
N ARG A 78 -1.72 4.46 12.85
CA ARG A 78 -2.77 3.87 12.00
C ARG A 78 -2.61 2.37 11.80
N GLY A 79 -1.59 1.74 12.38
CA GLY A 79 -1.28 0.32 12.16
C GLY A 79 -0.67 0.04 10.78
N CYS A 80 -0.06 1.05 10.17
CA CYS A 80 0.51 1.04 8.83
C CYS A 80 2.04 1.13 8.81
N ALA A 81 2.69 0.75 9.91
CA ALA A 81 4.14 0.69 9.99
C ALA A 81 4.73 -0.19 8.88
N ASP A 82 4.24 -1.43 8.74
CA ASP A 82 4.75 -2.40 7.76
C ASP A 82 4.69 -1.89 6.30
N PRO A 83 3.56 -1.39 5.78
CA PRO A 83 3.52 -0.86 4.41
C PRO A 83 4.32 0.44 4.25
N TYR A 84 4.48 1.25 5.30
CA TYR A 84 5.33 2.43 5.24
C TYR A 84 6.81 2.05 5.16
N ASP A 85 7.24 1.10 5.99
CA ASP A 85 8.60 0.55 5.96
C ASP A 85 8.91 -0.08 4.59
N ALA A 86 7.96 -0.81 4.01
CA ALA A 86 8.11 -1.37 2.66
C ALA A 86 8.30 -0.26 1.60
N TRP A 87 7.53 0.82 1.70
CA TRP A 87 7.69 1.98 0.84
C TRP A 87 9.05 2.67 1.00
N LEU A 88 9.53 2.88 2.23
CA LEU A 88 10.86 3.43 2.47
C LEU A 88 11.98 2.55 1.87
N VAL A 89 11.87 1.22 2.00
CA VAL A 89 12.82 0.27 1.37
C VAL A 89 12.83 0.44 -0.14
N CYS A 90 11.66 0.58 -0.77
CA CYS A 90 11.59 0.79 -2.20
C CYS A 90 12.22 2.12 -2.62
N VAL A 91 11.88 3.22 -1.92
CA VAL A 91 12.45 4.55 -2.19
C VAL A 91 13.98 4.52 -2.07
N GLU A 92 14.54 3.88 -1.04
CA GLU A 92 16.00 3.75 -0.92
C GLU A 92 16.62 2.99 -2.11
N SER A 93 15.98 1.89 -2.55
CA SER A 93 16.46 1.05 -3.66
C SER A 93 16.40 1.72 -5.02
N GLU A 94 15.30 2.43 -5.28
CA GLU A 94 14.98 2.99 -6.61
C GLU A 94 15.29 4.49 -6.72
N ALA A 95 15.77 5.11 -5.63
CA ALA A 95 16.19 6.50 -5.64
C ALA A 95 17.29 6.76 -6.67
N GLU A 96 17.05 7.76 -7.53
CA GLU A 96 18.00 8.29 -8.47
C GLU A 96 18.05 9.83 -8.42
N CYS A 97 19.21 10.36 -8.79
CA CYS A 97 19.39 11.81 -8.95
C CYS A 97 19.33 12.17 -10.43
N ARG A 98 18.12 12.45 -10.92
CA ARG A 98 17.88 12.77 -12.33
C ARG A 98 18.47 14.14 -12.66
N ASP A 99 19.22 14.17 -13.75
CA ASP A 99 19.97 15.34 -14.23
C ASP A 99 20.95 15.95 -13.21
N GLY A 100 21.26 15.22 -12.13
CA GLY A 100 22.16 15.66 -11.07
C GLY A 100 21.57 16.70 -10.10
N GLU A 101 20.27 16.99 -10.20
CA GLU A 101 19.61 18.03 -9.40
C GLU A 101 18.22 17.64 -8.88
N THR A 102 17.62 16.55 -9.37
CA THR A 102 16.25 16.15 -9.01
C THR A 102 16.24 14.77 -8.37
N PHE A 103 15.89 14.71 -7.08
CA PHE A 103 15.68 13.44 -6.40
C PHE A 103 14.36 12.83 -6.87
N THR A 104 14.42 11.62 -7.42
CA THR A 104 13.24 10.90 -7.91
C THR A 104 13.45 9.40 -7.69
N PHE A 105 12.36 8.64 -7.75
CA PHE A 105 12.37 7.19 -7.69
C PHE A 105 11.24 6.71 -8.58
N ASP A 106 11.39 5.52 -9.16
CA ASP A 106 10.33 4.86 -9.92
C ASP A 106 10.17 3.40 -9.45
N GLY A 107 9.14 2.70 -9.94
CA GLY A 107 8.94 1.28 -9.62
C GLY A 107 8.35 0.95 -8.25
N CYS A 108 8.07 1.96 -7.40
CA CYS A 108 7.46 1.78 -6.07
C CYS A 108 5.92 1.80 -6.03
N ASP A 109 5.26 1.64 -7.19
CA ASP A 109 3.79 1.76 -7.30
C ASP A 109 3.05 0.77 -6.38
N ILE A 110 3.61 -0.43 -6.15
CA ILE A 110 2.98 -1.47 -5.32
C ILE A 110 3.00 -1.08 -3.85
N GLU A 111 4.16 -0.62 -3.37
CA GLU A 111 4.35 -0.17 -2.01
C GLU A 111 3.57 1.13 -1.74
N GLU A 112 3.52 2.03 -2.73
CA GLU A 112 2.66 3.22 -2.70
C GLU A 112 1.18 2.86 -2.60
N ASP A 113 0.70 1.91 -3.41
CA ASP A 113 -0.69 1.44 -3.35
C ASP A 113 -0.98 0.75 -2.01
N ALA A 114 -0.06 -0.04 -1.48
CA ALA A 114 -0.21 -0.72 -0.19
C ALA A 114 -0.23 0.30 0.97
N LEU A 115 0.66 1.29 0.93
CA LEU A 115 0.69 2.37 1.89
C LEU A 115 -0.53 3.28 1.76
N ALA A 116 -0.97 3.60 0.55
CA ALA A 116 -2.19 4.37 0.31
C ALA A 116 -3.45 3.61 0.73
N ALA A 117 -3.48 2.29 0.57
CA ALA A 117 -4.56 1.44 1.04
C ALA A 117 -4.58 1.34 2.58
N CYS A 118 -3.41 1.28 3.21
CA CYS A 118 -3.32 1.19 4.67
C CYS A 118 -3.50 2.55 5.34
N GLY A 119 -2.62 3.48 5.00
CA GLY A 119 -2.63 4.86 5.46
C GLY A 119 -3.86 5.61 4.98
N GLY A 120 -4.53 5.04 3.96
CA GLY A 120 -5.97 5.08 3.71
C GLY A 120 -6.50 6.34 4.30
N GLY A 121 -6.20 7.46 3.63
CA GLY A 121 -6.59 8.78 4.11
C GLY A 121 -7.99 8.64 4.66
N ASN A 122 -8.23 9.17 5.86
CA ASN A 122 -9.40 8.85 6.67
C ASN A 122 -10.70 8.85 5.84
N GLN A 123 -11.80 8.33 6.39
CA GLN A 123 -13.11 8.26 5.72
C GLN A 123 -13.39 9.49 4.82
N CYS A 124 -12.99 10.70 5.26
CA CYS A 124 -13.06 11.96 4.54
C CYS A 124 -12.12 12.09 3.33
N SER A 125 -10.83 11.74 3.41
CA SER A 125 -9.96 11.71 2.22
C SER A 125 -10.43 10.68 1.19
N ALA A 126 -10.89 9.51 1.63
CA ALA A 126 -11.48 8.51 0.74
C ALA A 126 -12.76 9.02 0.07
N ALA A 127 -13.63 9.70 0.82
CA ALA A 127 -14.82 10.35 0.28
C ALA A 127 -14.48 11.47 -0.71
N ALA A 128 -13.45 12.27 -0.43
CA ALA A 128 -13.00 13.32 -1.33
C ALA A 128 -12.43 12.74 -2.62
N LYS A 129 -11.55 11.74 -2.54
CA LYS A 129 -11.04 11.02 -3.72
C LYS A 129 -12.19 10.51 -4.59
N LYS A 130 -13.19 9.87 -3.98
CA LYS A 130 -14.37 9.40 -4.71
C LYS A 130 -15.15 10.54 -5.37
N LEU A 131 -15.41 11.63 -4.65
CA LEU A 131 -16.14 12.76 -5.21
C LEU A 131 -15.37 13.42 -6.37
N CYS A 132 -14.06 13.59 -6.22
CA CYS A 132 -13.19 14.25 -7.20
C CYS A 132 -12.90 13.38 -8.42
N ASP A 133 -12.38 12.18 -8.17
CA ASP A 133 -11.75 11.36 -9.20
C ASP A 133 -12.76 10.43 -9.86
N GLU A 134 -13.67 9.84 -9.08
CA GLU A 134 -14.64 8.86 -9.58
C GLU A 134 -15.94 9.53 -10.04
N CYS A 135 -16.48 10.46 -9.25
CA CYS A 135 -17.79 11.07 -9.50
C CYS A 135 -17.71 12.41 -10.24
N ASN A 136 -16.51 12.97 -10.44
CA ASN A 136 -16.26 14.22 -11.16
C ASN A 136 -17.09 15.42 -10.62
N PHE A 137 -17.21 15.50 -9.30
CA PHE A 137 -17.78 16.67 -8.62
C PHE A 137 -16.69 17.72 -8.33
N VAL A 138 -17.12 18.97 -8.15
CA VAL A 138 -16.22 20.02 -7.64
C VAL A 138 -15.96 19.77 -6.16
N CYS A 139 -14.68 19.67 -5.80
CA CYS A 139 -14.26 19.29 -4.45
C CYS A 139 -13.04 20.11 -4.02
N ALA A 140 -12.88 20.20 -2.70
CA ALA A 140 -11.68 20.70 -2.04
C ALA A 140 -11.07 19.55 -1.24
N GLU A 141 -9.74 19.52 -1.14
CA GLU A 141 -9.06 18.54 -0.32
C GLU A 141 -9.52 18.68 1.15
N PRO A 142 -10.03 17.61 1.77
CA PRO A 142 -10.50 17.67 3.14
C PRO A 142 -9.30 17.77 4.06
N ASP A 143 -9.42 18.61 5.09
CA ASP A 143 -8.48 18.64 6.19
C ASP A 143 -8.60 17.32 6.98
N PRO A 144 -7.58 16.46 6.97
CA PRO A 144 -7.66 15.14 7.57
C PRO A 144 -7.88 15.21 9.09
N ASP A 145 -7.43 16.26 9.77
CA ASP A 145 -7.59 16.42 11.22
C ASP A 145 -9.05 16.73 11.61
N LYS A 146 -9.85 17.19 10.65
CA LYS A 146 -11.28 17.47 10.85
C LYS A 146 -12.18 16.24 10.63
N CYS A 147 -11.62 15.10 10.24
CA CYS A 147 -12.39 13.89 9.96
C CYS A 147 -12.80 13.14 11.23
N THR A 148 -13.70 13.74 12.00
CA THR A 148 -14.21 13.15 13.25
C THR A 148 -15.72 13.34 13.39
N GLY A 149 -16.33 12.56 14.29
CA GLY A 149 -17.76 12.63 14.60
C GLY A 149 -18.64 12.53 13.36
N ARG A 150 -19.48 13.54 13.16
CA ARG A 150 -20.42 13.61 12.04
C ARG A 150 -19.73 13.59 10.67
N TYR A 151 -18.59 14.28 10.52
CA TYR A 151 -17.88 14.34 9.24
C TYR A 151 -17.35 12.96 8.83
N ALA A 152 -16.76 12.22 9.77
CA ALA A 152 -16.29 10.86 9.50
C ALA A 152 -17.44 9.93 9.09
N CYS A 153 -18.62 10.07 9.71
CA CYS A 153 -19.80 9.28 9.35
C CYS A 153 -20.34 9.65 7.96
N GLU A 154 -20.53 10.94 7.68
CA GLU A 154 -21.03 11.40 6.37
C GLU A 154 -20.07 10.97 5.25
N SER A 155 -18.77 11.03 5.48
CA SER A 155 -17.77 10.55 4.53
C SER A 155 -17.81 9.04 4.33
N ALA A 156 -18.04 8.23 5.37
CA ALA A 156 -18.27 6.80 5.22
C ALA A 156 -19.52 6.49 4.36
N CYS A 157 -20.58 7.30 4.47
CA CYS A 157 -21.75 7.19 3.60
C CYS A 157 -21.41 7.48 2.14
N ILE A 158 -20.58 8.49 1.87
CA ILE A 158 -20.13 8.85 0.52
C ILE A 158 -19.29 7.72 -0.09
N VAL A 159 -18.35 7.16 0.66
CA VAL A 159 -17.49 6.06 0.19
C VAL A 159 -18.32 4.86 -0.26
N ASN A 160 -19.40 4.53 0.45
CA ASN A 160 -20.25 3.37 0.15
C ASN A 160 -21.34 3.62 -0.90
N ALA A 161 -21.67 4.87 -1.21
CA ALA A 161 -22.70 5.20 -2.19
C ALA A 161 -22.17 5.20 -3.63
N THR A 162 -23.04 5.02 -4.61
CA THR A 162 -22.74 5.26 -6.02
C THR A 162 -22.79 6.76 -6.33
N CYS A 163 -22.09 7.19 -7.38
CA CYS A 163 -22.12 8.58 -7.82
C CYS A 163 -23.53 9.06 -8.17
N GLU A 164 -24.40 8.17 -8.67
CA GLU A 164 -25.81 8.48 -8.97
C GLU A 164 -26.65 8.69 -7.70
N GLU A 165 -26.45 7.86 -6.67
CA GLU A 165 -27.10 8.04 -5.36
C GLU A 165 -26.69 9.37 -4.71
N ILE A 166 -25.40 9.72 -4.80
CA ILE A 166 -24.85 10.99 -4.31
C ILE A 166 -25.46 12.17 -5.09
N ALA A 167 -25.55 12.07 -6.42
CA ALA A 167 -26.06 13.14 -7.30
C ALA A 167 -27.57 13.39 -7.13
N SER A 168 -28.36 12.32 -7.04
CA SER A 168 -29.82 12.40 -7.11
C SER A 168 -30.49 12.64 -5.75
N LYS A 169 -29.81 12.35 -4.63
CA LYS A 169 -30.33 12.47 -3.26
C LYS A 169 -31.79 12.00 -3.13
N THR A 170 -32.07 10.80 -3.63
CA THR A 170 -33.43 10.23 -3.61
C THR A 170 -33.91 10.07 -2.16
N PRO A 171 -35.01 10.73 -1.74
CA PRO A 171 -35.51 10.63 -0.38
C PRO A 171 -35.86 9.18 0.00
N GLY A 172 -35.38 8.73 1.16
CA GLY A 172 -35.53 7.35 1.61
C GLY A 172 -34.64 6.34 0.89
N GLY A 173 -33.73 6.79 0.03
CA GLY A 173 -32.68 5.95 -0.55
C GLY A 173 -31.64 5.52 0.48
N THR A 174 -30.79 4.57 0.09
CA THR A 174 -29.64 4.04 0.87
C THR A 174 -28.71 5.15 1.36
N PHE A 175 -28.25 6.01 0.44
CA PHE A 175 -27.37 7.14 0.78
C PHE A 175 -28.05 8.15 1.70
N ASP A 176 -29.30 8.54 1.40
CA ASP A 176 -30.08 9.47 2.23
C ASP A 176 -30.30 8.92 3.65
N THR A 177 -30.63 7.63 3.77
CA THR A 177 -30.79 6.95 5.06
C THR A 177 -29.47 6.92 5.85
N CYS A 178 -28.34 6.69 5.17
CA CYS A 178 -27.02 6.74 5.80
C CYS A 178 -26.72 8.14 6.33
N MET A 179 -26.91 9.18 5.51
CA MET A 179 -26.64 10.58 5.89
C MET A 179 -27.52 11.05 7.05
N GLN A 180 -28.75 10.56 7.17
CA GLN A 180 -29.64 10.88 8.31
C GLN A 180 -29.19 10.21 9.62
N GLY A 181 -28.36 9.16 9.55
CA GLY A 181 -27.90 8.40 10.71
C GLY A 181 -26.65 8.93 11.42
N CYS A 182 -26.04 10.02 10.93
CA CYS A 182 -24.68 10.47 11.32
C CYS A 182 -24.52 11.44 12.52
#